data_AF-A0A5N6ISW2-F1
#
_entry.id   AF-A0A5N6ISW2-F1
#
_cell.length_a   1.000
_cell.length_b   1.000
_cell.length_c   1.000
_cell.angle_alpha   90.00
_cell.angle_beta   90.00
_cell.angle_gamma   90.00
#
_symmetry.space_group_name_H-M   'P 1'
#
loop_
_entity.id
_entity.type
_entity.pdbx_description
1 polymer ?
#
loop_
_entity_poly.entity_id
_entity_poly.type
_entity_poly.pdbx_seq_one_letter_code
_entity_poly.pdbx_strand_id
1 'polypeptide(L)'
;MHKYRRQARNLAWYDQDGEPSTHNPFKKFRRQRPRRTDSIQLESKLTPIRTAGDVPLDEERRRRRDMTDGLVGPEHSDTFPLESSGTDQVTPYRAGREPSMHSNEPINIPAQTGLDEDQMGGPRKRRTFASGFGDKSLDGDMESNSAKDVKEKPKFTAMGQLKATLFNSWVNVLLLAAPAGIALNYVDVDPVAVFVVNFIAIIPLAAMLGYATEEIAMRTGETIGGLLNASFGNAVELIVAIIALVDDEVVIVQTSLIGSMLSNLLLVMGMCFFFGGVNRLEQHFNPVVAQTAASLLALAVGCLIIPTAFHNWSGAGDSGVAELSRGTSIIMLVVYGCYLFFQLGSHTEMYNSPSPKVEKRRGKVNEGDTHRGIAQIGKMTATLAGQNAQQMQLQDPDEEEEEPQLSIWVAVLTLAIATALVALCAEFMVDSINAITDRGGISKTFVGLILLPIVGNAAEHATAVTVACKDKMDLAIGVAVGSSMQIALLVLPLIIVIGWGMGNNDMTLYFDAFQVILLFVAVLLVNYLIADGKSHWLEGVLLMMMYLIIAVAAWFYPSHT
;
A
#
# COMPACT_ATOMS: atom_id res chain seq x y z
N MET A 1 73.62 -3.38 -47.12
CA MET A 1 72.31 -3.54 -46.45
C MET A 1 71.11 -2.98 -47.24
N HIS A 2 71.10 -1.72 -47.73
CA HIS A 2 69.86 -1.08 -48.22
C HIS A 2 69.13 -1.75 -49.42
N LYS A 3 69.81 -2.49 -50.32
CA LYS A 3 69.14 -3.21 -51.43
C LYS A 3 68.19 -4.31 -50.91
N TYR A 4 68.69 -5.26 -50.11
CA TYR A 4 67.88 -6.36 -49.55
C TYR A 4 66.69 -5.87 -48.73
N ARG A 5 66.87 -4.79 -47.94
CA ARG A 5 65.81 -4.18 -47.12
C ARG A 5 64.70 -3.51 -47.95
N ARG A 6 64.97 -3.17 -49.22
CA ARG A 6 63.96 -2.69 -50.19
C ARG A 6 63.27 -3.86 -50.91
N GLN A 7 64.03 -4.90 -51.25
CA GLN A 7 63.55 -6.08 -51.98
C GLN A 7 62.57 -6.91 -51.13
N ALA A 8 62.89 -7.18 -49.86
CA ALA A 8 61.98 -7.84 -48.92
C ALA A 8 60.69 -7.04 -48.66
N ARG A 9 60.72 -5.71 -48.79
CA ARG A 9 59.54 -4.84 -48.60
C ARG A 9 58.60 -4.83 -49.81
N ASN A 10 59.07 -5.20 -50.99
CA ASN A 10 58.22 -5.38 -52.17
C ASN A 10 57.55 -6.76 -52.18
N LEU A 11 58.30 -7.81 -51.80
CA LEU A 11 57.76 -9.18 -51.68
C LEU A 11 56.68 -9.28 -50.60
N ALA A 12 56.77 -8.52 -49.52
CA ALA A 12 55.76 -8.50 -48.45
C ALA A 12 54.46 -7.74 -48.80
N TRP A 13 54.26 -7.32 -50.06
CA TRP A 13 53.10 -6.54 -50.52
C TRP A 13 52.38 -7.13 -51.74
N TYR A 14 52.97 -8.11 -52.44
CA TYR A 14 52.39 -8.75 -53.62
C TYR A 14 52.81 -10.23 -53.68
N ASP A 15 51.83 -11.13 -53.59
CA ASP A 15 51.94 -12.49 -54.14
C ASP A 15 51.62 -12.46 -55.65
N GLN A 16 51.77 -13.59 -56.34
CA GLN A 16 51.48 -13.71 -57.78
C GLN A 16 49.98 -13.54 -58.08
N ASP A 17 49.68 -13.11 -59.30
CA ASP A 17 48.35 -12.67 -59.74
C ASP A 17 47.28 -13.76 -59.57
N GLY A 18 46.32 -13.54 -58.65
CA GLY A 18 45.15 -14.40 -58.48
C GLY A 18 44.31 -14.14 -57.22
N GLU A 19 44.94 -14.11 -56.04
CA GLU A 19 44.26 -14.17 -54.73
C GLU A 19 44.71 -13.05 -53.77
N PRO A 20 43.83 -12.52 -52.89
CA PRO A 20 44.18 -11.46 -51.94
C PRO A 20 44.86 -12.01 -50.67
N SER A 21 46.15 -11.71 -50.47
CA SER A 21 46.91 -12.16 -49.30
C SER A 21 46.31 -11.71 -47.95
N THR A 22 46.30 -12.61 -46.96
CA THR A 22 45.53 -12.46 -45.72
C THR A 22 46.34 -12.09 -44.47
N HIS A 23 47.68 -11.96 -44.57
CA HIS A 23 48.54 -11.82 -43.38
C HIS A 23 49.52 -10.62 -43.41
N ASN A 24 49.28 -9.62 -42.56
CA ASN A 24 50.21 -8.51 -42.31
C ASN A 24 50.59 -8.49 -40.82
N PRO A 25 51.82 -8.89 -40.44
CA PRO A 25 52.21 -9.11 -39.04
C PRO A 25 52.45 -7.83 -38.22
N PHE A 26 52.26 -6.62 -38.80
CA PHE A 26 52.48 -5.34 -38.10
C PHE A 26 51.24 -4.41 -38.09
N LYS A 27 50.04 -4.96 -38.35
CA LYS A 27 48.78 -4.20 -38.36
C LYS A 27 48.35 -3.76 -36.94
N LYS A 28 48.86 -2.62 -36.47
CA LYS A 28 48.43 -1.98 -35.21
C LYS A 28 46.91 -1.77 -35.19
N PHE A 29 46.22 -2.32 -34.19
CA PHE A 29 44.78 -2.13 -34.00
C PHE A 29 44.45 -0.67 -33.67
N ARG A 30 43.99 0.07 -34.68
CA ARG A 30 43.41 1.41 -34.54
C ARG A 30 41.91 1.27 -34.72
N ARG A 31 41.10 1.45 -33.65
CA ARG A 31 39.63 1.46 -33.74
C ARG A 31 39.19 2.55 -34.72
N GLN A 32 38.81 2.17 -35.94
CA GLN A 32 38.18 3.09 -36.89
C GLN A 32 36.71 3.27 -36.51
N ARG A 33 36.26 4.53 -36.49
CA ARG A 33 34.82 4.82 -36.57
C ARG A 33 34.32 4.34 -37.95
N PRO A 34 33.17 3.68 -38.07
CA PRO A 34 32.60 3.37 -39.38
C PRO A 34 32.27 4.68 -40.11
N ARG A 35 32.60 4.75 -41.40
CA ARG A 35 32.23 5.88 -42.28
C ARG A 35 31.25 5.35 -43.33
N ARG A 36 30.10 6.04 -43.46
CA ARG A 36 28.98 5.72 -44.36
C ARG A 36 29.40 5.32 -45.78
N THR A 37 29.04 4.08 -46.14
CA THR A 37 28.61 3.48 -47.42
C THR A 37 28.31 2.01 -47.02
N ASP A 38 27.09 1.47 -47.08
CA ASP A 38 26.09 1.57 -48.15
C ASP A 38 24.63 1.81 -47.66
N SER A 39 24.31 2.95 -47.04
CA SER A 39 22.92 3.25 -46.62
C SER A 39 22.01 3.79 -47.76
N ILE A 40 22.62 4.39 -48.79
CA ILE A 40 21.96 5.28 -49.76
C ILE A 40 20.94 4.56 -50.67
N GLN A 41 21.05 3.25 -50.87
CA GLN A 41 20.08 2.46 -51.66
C GLN A 41 18.97 1.79 -50.83
N LEU A 42 18.99 1.88 -49.49
CA LEU A 42 17.88 1.46 -48.62
C LEU A 42 17.10 2.64 -48.03
N GLU A 43 17.73 3.80 -47.83
CA GLU A 43 17.06 5.03 -47.37
C GLU A 43 15.96 5.52 -48.35
N SER A 44 15.93 5.05 -49.60
CA SER A 44 14.93 5.41 -50.62
C SER A 44 13.62 4.60 -50.60
N LYS A 45 13.43 3.68 -49.64
CA LYS A 45 12.22 2.83 -49.52
C LYS A 45 11.55 2.84 -48.14
N LEU A 46 11.95 3.73 -47.23
CA LEU A 46 11.33 3.87 -45.91
C LEU A 46 10.57 5.20 -45.83
N THR A 47 9.27 5.13 -45.55
CA THR A 47 8.44 6.31 -45.29
C THR A 47 8.82 6.92 -43.94
N PRO A 48 9.10 8.24 -43.85
CA PRO A 48 9.52 8.86 -42.61
C PRO A 48 8.37 8.91 -41.59
N ILE A 49 8.61 8.34 -40.41
CA ILE A 49 7.70 8.47 -39.25
C ILE A 49 7.85 9.89 -38.71
N ARG A 50 6.76 10.67 -38.69
CA ARG A 50 6.74 12.03 -38.12
C ARG A 50 6.71 11.97 -36.59
N THR A 51 7.64 12.64 -35.94
CA THR A 51 7.56 13.00 -34.51
C THR A 51 6.54 14.11 -34.29
N ALA A 52 5.92 14.17 -33.10
CA ALA A 52 4.80 15.07 -32.80
C ALA A 52 5.12 16.58 -32.81
N GLY A 53 6.37 16.98 -33.04
CA GLY A 53 6.77 18.38 -33.23
C GLY A 53 6.83 18.83 -34.70
N ASP A 54 6.88 17.90 -35.67
CA ASP A 54 7.20 18.20 -37.07
C ASP A 54 5.94 18.37 -37.94
N VAL A 55 5.09 19.33 -37.56
CA VAL A 55 3.94 19.76 -38.38
C VAL A 55 4.32 21.01 -39.19
N PRO A 56 4.19 21.00 -40.54
CA PRO A 56 4.41 22.20 -41.33
C PRO A 56 3.46 23.32 -40.92
N LEU A 57 3.99 24.52 -40.62
CA LEU A 57 3.20 25.65 -40.11
C LEU A 57 2.03 26.05 -41.02
N ASP A 58 2.11 25.80 -42.33
CA ASP A 58 1.04 26.09 -43.28
C ASP A 58 -0.06 25.01 -43.33
N GLU A 59 0.21 23.79 -42.85
CA GLU A 59 -0.77 22.71 -42.71
C GLU A 59 -1.68 22.97 -41.48
N GLU A 60 -1.07 23.41 -40.37
CA GLU A 60 -1.76 23.89 -39.17
C GLU A 60 -2.55 25.20 -39.41
N ARG A 61 -1.99 26.15 -40.19
CA ARG A 61 -2.69 27.39 -40.61
C ARG A 61 -3.89 27.15 -41.51
N ARG A 62 -3.94 26.04 -42.27
CA ARG A 62 -5.12 25.63 -43.04
C ARG A 62 -6.18 25.08 -42.08
N ARG A 63 -5.83 24.08 -41.26
CA ARG A 63 -6.74 23.50 -40.25
C ARG A 63 -7.37 24.55 -39.33
N ARG A 64 -6.60 25.53 -38.86
CA ARG A 64 -7.13 26.64 -38.05
C ARG A 64 -8.09 27.55 -38.80
N ARG A 65 -7.90 27.74 -40.10
CA ARG A 65 -8.80 28.54 -40.96
C ARG A 65 -10.10 27.80 -41.22
N ASP A 66 -9.98 26.51 -41.55
CA ASP A 66 -11.12 25.61 -41.79
C ASP A 66 -11.94 25.38 -40.50
N MET A 67 -11.34 25.47 -39.31
CA MET A 67 -12.03 25.46 -38.01
C MET A 67 -12.73 26.79 -37.64
N THR A 68 -12.36 27.91 -38.26
CA THR A 68 -12.98 29.23 -37.99
C THR A 68 -14.12 29.59 -38.93
N ASP A 69 -14.32 28.84 -40.01
CA ASP A 69 -15.35 29.15 -41.01
C ASP A 69 -16.72 28.61 -40.55
N GLY A 70 -17.60 29.51 -40.11
CA GLY A 70 -18.98 29.20 -39.72
C GLY A 70 -19.32 29.26 -38.21
N LEU A 71 -18.35 29.48 -37.32
CA LEU A 71 -18.62 29.64 -35.88
C LEU A 71 -18.53 31.10 -35.42
N VAL A 72 -19.65 31.82 -35.55
CA VAL A 72 -19.85 33.12 -34.90
C VAL A 72 -20.04 32.89 -33.40
N GLY A 73 -19.11 33.39 -32.58
CA GLY A 73 -19.25 33.39 -31.12
C GLY A 73 -20.34 34.37 -30.65
N PRO A 74 -21.01 34.11 -29.51
CA PRO A 74 -22.02 35.02 -28.98
C PRO A 74 -21.39 36.35 -28.53
N GLU A 75 -22.06 37.46 -28.86
CA GLU A 75 -21.65 38.80 -28.43
C GLU A 75 -21.57 38.89 -26.91
N HIS A 76 -20.56 39.60 -26.42
CA HIS A 76 -20.26 39.69 -24.99
C HIS A 76 -21.06 40.85 -24.37
N SER A 77 -21.73 40.61 -23.25
CA SER A 77 -22.45 41.66 -22.52
C SER A 77 -21.50 42.47 -21.64
N ASP A 78 -21.24 43.73 -22.01
CA ASP A 78 -20.44 44.66 -21.22
C ASP A 78 -21.03 44.90 -19.82
N THR A 79 -20.16 45.10 -18.83
CA THR A 79 -20.53 45.33 -17.42
C THR A 79 -19.99 46.66 -16.87
N PHE A 80 -20.56 47.77 -17.34
CA PHE A 80 -20.60 49.06 -16.60
C PHE A 80 -21.90 49.84 -16.94
N PRO A 81 -22.47 50.65 -16.03
CA PRO A 81 -23.81 51.22 -16.19
C PRO A 81 -23.84 52.75 -16.46
N LEU A 82 -24.88 53.25 -17.14
CA LEU A 82 -25.71 54.42 -16.73
C LEU A 82 -26.83 54.82 -17.74
N GLU A 83 -27.77 55.64 -17.24
CA GLU A 83 -28.66 56.60 -17.95
C GLU A 83 -29.80 56.16 -18.91
N SER A 84 -30.94 55.81 -18.28
CA SER A 84 -32.22 56.57 -18.36
C SER A 84 -33.13 56.65 -19.62
N SER A 85 -34.45 56.59 -19.33
CA SER A 85 -35.59 57.15 -20.08
C SER A 85 -36.09 56.44 -21.37
N GLY A 86 -37.41 56.52 -21.63
CA GLY A 86 -38.03 56.11 -22.90
C GLY A 86 -39.28 55.21 -22.76
N THR A 87 -40.47 55.79 -22.90
CA THR A 87 -41.80 55.13 -22.85
C THR A 87 -42.24 54.47 -24.17
N ASP A 88 -43.16 53.50 -24.03
CA ASP A 88 -44.32 53.23 -24.90
C ASP A 88 -44.26 52.41 -26.23
N GLN A 89 -45.08 51.34 -26.22
CA GLN A 89 -46.23 51.08 -27.13
C GLN A 89 -46.24 49.95 -28.21
N VAL A 90 -47.42 49.30 -28.24
CA VAL A 90 -48.15 48.62 -29.37
C VAL A 90 -47.83 47.15 -29.74
N THR A 91 -48.85 46.30 -29.56
CA THR A 91 -49.12 44.97 -30.17
C THR A 91 -50.24 45.13 -31.24
N PRO A 92 -50.53 44.19 -32.19
CA PRO A 92 -51.26 42.94 -31.88
C PRO A 92 -51.25 41.74 -32.89
N TYR A 93 -51.85 40.61 -32.48
CA TYR A 93 -52.25 39.40 -33.27
C TYR A 93 -51.11 38.55 -33.89
N ARG A 94 -51.28 37.24 -34.15
CA ARG A 94 -52.49 36.40 -34.35
C ARG A 94 -52.32 34.98 -33.76
N ALA A 95 -53.42 34.30 -33.43
CA ALA A 95 -53.41 32.97 -32.78
C ALA A 95 -53.90 31.81 -33.69
N GLY A 96 -53.54 30.56 -33.37
CA GLY A 96 -54.31 29.38 -33.83
C GLY A 96 -53.63 27.99 -33.84
N ARG A 97 -54.11 27.10 -32.94
CA ARG A 97 -54.31 25.63 -33.10
C ARG A 97 -53.12 24.64 -33.25
N GLU A 98 -53.14 23.61 -32.39
CA GLU A 98 -52.76 22.21 -32.71
C GLU A 98 -53.88 21.52 -33.53
N PRO A 99 -53.64 20.39 -34.25
CA PRO A 99 -53.83 19.07 -33.60
C PRO A 99 -53.05 17.83 -34.17
N SER A 100 -52.82 16.84 -33.29
CA SER A 100 -52.86 15.36 -33.47
C SER A 100 -52.32 14.58 -34.71
N MET A 101 -51.54 13.53 -34.38
CA MET A 101 -51.57 12.12 -34.90
C MET A 101 -50.87 11.67 -36.22
N HIS A 102 -50.29 10.45 -36.15
CA HIS A 102 -49.69 9.57 -37.19
C HIS A 102 -48.48 10.16 -37.99
N SER A 103 -47.37 9.46 -38.27
CA SER A 103 -46.88 8.07 -38.04
C SER A 103 -45.31 8.07 -38.15
N ASN A 104 -44.49 7.00 -38.20
CA ASN A 104 -44.72 5.56 -38.42
C ASN A 104 -43.58 4.64 -37.86
N GLU A 105 -43.70 3.34 -38.16
CA GLU A 105 -42.86 2.17 -37.81
C GLU A 105 -41.56 1.92 -38.64
N PRO A 106 -40.73 0.86 -38.37
CA PRO A 106 -40.58 0.04 -37.14
C PRO A 106 -39.10 -0.25 -36.72
N ILE A 107 -38.93 -0.87 -35.54
CA ILE A 107 -37.75 -1.72 -35.20
C ILE A 107 -38.21 -3.19 -35.19
N ASN A 108 -37.38 -4.12 -35.68
CA ASN A 108 -37.77 -5.51 -35.89
C ASN A 108 -37.20 -6.44 -34.80
N ILE A 109 -38.06 -7.23 -34.14
CA ILE A 109 -37.72 -8.26 -33.15
C ILE A 109 -38.50 -9.55 -33.50
N PRO A 110 -37.87 -10.73 -33.57
CA PRO A 110 -38.59 -11.98 -33.74
C PRO A 110 -39.28 -12.41 -32.42
N ALA A 111 -40.61 -12.39 -32.39
CA ALA A 111 -41.39 -13.25 -31.49
C ALA A 111 -41.40 -14.69 -32.05
N GLN A 112 -41.64 -15.74 -31.26
CA GLN A 112 -42.95 -16.31 -30.87
C GLN A 112 -42.65 -17.68 -30.21
N THR A 113 -43.49 -18.40 -29.46
CA THR A 113 -44.80 -18.24 -28.77
C THR A 113 -44.81 -19.27 -27.63
N GLY A 114 -45.59 -19.12 -26.56
CA GLY A 114 -47.02 -19.42 -26.52
C GLY A 114 -47.48 -19.69 -25.07
N LEU A 115 -48.78 -19.82 -24.85
CA LEU A 115 -49.42 -19.90 -23.54
C LEU A 115 -49.74 -21.34 -23.13
N ASP A 116 -49.88 -21.58 -21.83
CA ASP A 116 -51.13 -22.10 -21.23
C ASP A 116 -51.09 -21.94 -19.69
N GLU A 117 -52.27 -21.96 -19.06
CA GLU A 117 -52.50 -21.81 -17.60
C GLU A 117 -52.34 -23.20 -16.90
N ASP A 118 -52.17 -23.37 -15.57
CA ASP A 118 -53.13 -23.00 -14.52
C ASP A 118 -52.65 -23.42 -13.08
N GLN A 119 -53.32 -22.86 -12.06
CA GLN A 119 -53.58 -23.31 -10.67
C GLN A 119 -52.53 -23.96 -9.72
N MET A 120 -52.36 -23.28 -8.57
CA MET A 120 -52.30 -23.76 -7.16
C MET A 120 -51.31 -24.86 -6.68
N GLY A 121 -50.64 -24.57 -5.55
CA GLY A 121 -50.36 -25.61 -4.52
C GLY A 121 -49.03 -25.51 -3.76
N GLY A 122 -49.08 -25.20 -2.45
CA GLY A 122 -48.05 -25.60 -1.50
C GLY A 122 -48.43 -26.89 -0.74
N PRO A 123 -47.70 -27.35 0.30
CA PRO A 123 -46.55 -26.70 0.94
C PRO A 123 -45.34 -27.62 1.28
N ARG A 124 -44.28 -27.00 1.81
CA ARG A 124 -43.19 -27.54 2.69
C ARG A 124 -43.17 -29.05 3.02
N LYS A 125 -41.98 -29.67 2.86
CA LYS A 125 -41.44 -30.64 3.84
C LYS A 125 -39.90 -30.62 3.93
N ARG A 126 -39.30 -31.44 4.80
CA ARG A 126 -38.02 -31.20 5.50
C ARG A 126 -37.22 -32.51 5.64
N ARG A 127 -35.87 -32.42 5.77
CA ARG A 127 -34.89 -33.53 6.01
C ARG A 127 -34.63 -34.41 4.76
N THR A 128 -33.56 -35.22 4.67
CA THR A 128 -32.70 -35.82 5.73
C THR A 128 -31.23 -36.02 5.30
N PHE A 129 -30.37 -36.40 6.26
CA PHE A 129 -28.93 -36.62 6.15
C PHE A 129 -28.62 -38.13 6.40
N ALA A 130 -28.01 -38.84 5.42
CA ALA A 130 -27.45 -40.21 5.49
C ALA A 130 -26.82 -40.51 4.09
N SER A 131 -25.60 -40.99 3.84
CA SER A 131 -24.71 -42.03 4.43
C SER A 131 -24.96 -43.46 3.90
N GLY A 132 -23.97 -44.08 3.23
CA GLY A 132 -23.93 -45.55 3.06
C GLY A 132 -23.39 -46.13 1.73
N PHE A 133 -22.10 -46.49 1.73
CA PHE A 133 -21.38 -47.55 0.98
C PHE A 133 -22.05 -48.47 -0.09
N GLY A 134 -21.31 -48.71 -1.18
CA GLY A 134 -21.28 -49.96 -1.99
C GLY A 134 -22.16 -49.99 -3.25
N ASP A 135 -21.85 -50.74 -4.33
CA ASP A 135 -20.59 -51.43 -4.73
C ASP A 135 -20.58 -51.65 -6.28
N LYS A 136 -19.39 -51.82 -6.86
CA LYS A 136 -19.00 -52.36 -8.19
C LYS A 136 -19.82 -52.15 -9.50
N SER A 137 -19.03 -51.75 -10.50
CA SER A 137 -18.99 -52.22 -11.92
C SER A 137 -20.17 -51.96 -12.88
N LEU A 138 -19.86 -51.30 -14.00
CA LEU A 138 -19.77 -51.93 -15.33
C LEU A 138 -18.89 -51.06 -16.26
N ASP A 139 -18.23 -51.67 -17.24
CA ASP A 139 -17.29 -50.99 -18.16
C ASP A 139 -17.98 -50.20 -19.27
N GLY A 140 -17.28 -49.21 -19.83
CA GLY A 140 -17.77 -48.39 -20.95
C GLY A 140 -16.77 -47.30 -21.37
N ASP A 141 -15.73 -47.66 -22.12
CA ASP A 141 -14.74 -46.71 -22.65
C ASP A 141 -15.37 -45.72 -23.64
N MET A 142 -15.23 -44.41 -23.39
CA MET A 142 -15.36 -43.40 -24.45
C MET A 142 -14.56 -42.11 -24.17
N GLU A 143 -13.64 -41.83 -25.09
CA GLU A 143 -13.01 -40.55 -25.44
C GLU A 143 -12.52 -39.61 -24.32
N SER A 144 -11.22 -39.66 -24.07
CA SER A 144 -10.49 -38.64 -23.30
C SER A 144 -10.52 -37.27 -24.00
N ASN A 145 -11.11 -36.26 -23.36
CA ASN A 145 -11.00 -34.86 -23.77
C ASN A 145 -10.85 -33.94 -22.56
N SER A 146 -10.00 -32.91 -22.72
CA SER A 146 -9.70 -31.83 -21.75
C SER A 146 -9.60 -32.22 -20.26
N ALA A 147 -8.43 -32.72 -19.86
CA ALA A 147 -8.01 -32.64 -18.46
C ALA A 147 -7.94 -31.16 -18.02
N LYS A 148 -8.92 -30.73 -17.22
CA LYS A 148 -8.78 -29.54 -16.38
C LYS A 148 -8.04 -29.95 -15.12
N ASP A 149 -6.91 -29.33 -14.83
CA ASP A 149 -6.20 -29.51 -13.56
C ASP A 149 -7.08 -28.98 -12.40
N VAL A 150 -7.79 -29.90 -11.76
CA VAL A 150 -8.41 -29.65 -10.46
C VAL A 150 -7.27 -29.67 -9.44
N LYS A 151 -6.67 -28.50 -9.15
CA LYS A 151 -5.74 -28.29 -8.03
C LYS A 151 -6.29 -29.03 -6.79
N GLU A 152 -5.59 -30.06 -6.32
CA GLU A 152 -5.97 -30.69 -5.04
C GLU A 152 -5.87 -29.64 -3.93
N LYS A 153 -6.95 -29.44 -3.18
CA LYS A 153 -6.92 -28.55 -2.01
C LYS A 153 -5.82 -29.00 -1.04
N PRO A 154 -4.95 -28.11 -0.55
CA PRO A 154 -3.78 -28.50 0.23
C PRO A 154 -4.19 -29.32 1.46
N LYS A 155 -3.59 -30.50 1.61
CA LYS A 155 -3.88 -31.45 2.69
C LYS A 155 -3.24 -30.97 3.99
N PHE A 156 -3.92 -30.01 4.65
CA PHE A 156 -3.54 -29.40 5.93
C PHE A 156 -3.13 -30.46 6.96
N THR A 157 -1.83 -30.65 7.10
CA THR A 157 -1.24 -31.62 8.02
C THR A 157 -0.87 -30.89 9.30
N ALA A 158 -1.38 -31.32 10.46
CA ALA A 158 -1.24 -30.59 11.72
C ALA A 158 0.24 -30.28 12.08
N MET A 159 1.16 -31.22 11.81
CA MET A 159 2.61 -31.01 11.96
C MET A 159 3.16 -29.91 11.04
N GLY A 160 2.63 -29.81 9.82
CA GLY A 160 2.97 -28.78 8.84
C GLY A 160 2.38 -27.42 9.20
N GLN A 161 1.15 -27.37 9.70
CA GLN A 161 0.51 -26.15 10.19
C GLN A 161 1.23 -25.59 11.42
N LEU A 162 1.50 -26.45 12.42
CA LEU A 162 2.29 -26.06 13.59
C LEU A 162 3.69 -25.57 13.20
N LYS A 163 4.31 -26.20 12.20
CA LYS A 163 5.60 -25.75 11.65
C LYS A 163 5.48 -24.41 10.92
N ALA A 164 4.42 -24.17 10.15
CA ALA A 164 4.18 -22.87 9.51
C ALA A 164 4.01 -21.78 10.57
N THR A 165 3.05 -21.94 11.49
CA THR A 165 2.79 -20.95 12.56
C THR A 165 4.03 -20.66 13.43
N LEU A 166 4.78 -21.69 13.84
CA LEU A 166 5.94 -21.51 14.74
C LEU A 166 7.26 -21.20 14.02
N PHE A 167 7.43 -21.48 12.72
CA PHE A 167 8.71 -21.29 12.02
C PHE A 167 8.61 -20.52 10.68
N ASN A 168 7.50 -19.82 10.37
CA ASN A 168 7.42 -18.97 9.17
C ASN A 168 8.45 -17.83 9.18
N SER A 169 8.68 -17.23 10.35
CA SER A 169 9.56 -16.07 10.51
C SER A 169 10.77 -16.40 11.39
N TRP A 170 11.93 -15.82 11.05
CA TRP A 170 13.11 -15.81 11.92
C TRP A 170 12.84 -15.11 13.26
N VAL A 171 11.87 -14.19 13.30
CA VAL A 171 11.43 -13.50 14.52
C VAL A 171 10.90 -14.49 15.56
N ASN A 172 10.31 -15.62 15.13
CA ASN A 172 9.73 -16.62 16.04
C ASN A 172 10.74 -17.32 16.95
N VAL A 173 12.06 -17.17 16.73
CA VAL A 173 13.09 -17.57 17.70
C VAL A 173 12.92 -16.81 19.03
N LEU A 174 12.45 -15.57 18.97
CA LEU A 174 12.12 -14.75 20.14
C LEU A 174 10.88 -15.25 20.90
N LEU A 175 10.09 -16.18 20.35
CA LEU A 175 8.88 -16.68 21.01
C LEU A 175 9.22 -17.51 22.27
N LEU A 176 10.47 -17.97 22.39
CA LEU A 176 11.03 -18.51 23.64
C LEU A 176 11.12 -17.47 24.78
N ALA A 177 11.09 -16.17 24.47
CA ALA A 177 11.05 -15.10 25.47
C ALA A 177 9.69 -15.01 26.18
N ALA A 178 8.58 -15.41 25.56
CA ALA A 178 7.25 -15.37 26.19
C ALA A 178 7.15 -16.25 27.45
N PRO A 179 7.44 -17.57 27.42
CA PRO A 179 7.45 -18.38 28.64
C PRO A 179 8.56 -17.97 29.62
N ALA A 180 9.65 -17.34 29.13
CA ALA A 180 10.70 -16.81 30.00
C ALA A 180 10.26 -15.54 30.75
N GLY A 181 9.60 -14.58 30.08
CA GLY A 181 9.09 -13.35 30.68
C GLY A 181 7.97 -13.60 31.69
N ILE A 182 7.08 -14.55 31.39
CA ILE A 182 6.08 -15.06 32.34
C ILE A 182 6.77 -15.72 33.55
N ALA A 183 7.77 -16.58 33.34
CA ALA A 183 8.50 -17.22 34.44
C ALA A 183 9.30 -16.22 35.29
N LEU A 184 9.84 -15.15 34.69
CA LEU A 184 10.57 -14.09 35.36
C LEU A 184 9.67 -13.13 36.17
N ASN A 185 8.36 -13.09 35.95
CA ASN A 185 7.45 -12.39 36.87
C ASN A 185 7.26 -13.19 38.18
N TYR A 186 7.21 -14.53 38.10
CA TYR A 186 7.06 -15.41 39.26
C TYR A 186 8.36 -15.73 40.04
N VAL A 187 9.50 -15.20 39.60
CA VAL A 187 10.78 -15.26 40.32
C VAL A 187 11.20 -13.84 40.64
N ASP A 188 11.49 -13.55 41.90
CA ASP A 188 11.83 -12.20 42.40
C ASP A 188 13.18 -11.72 41.83
N VAL A 189 13.14 -11.14 40.62
CA VAL A 189 14.29 -10.65 39.84
C VAL A 189 14.16 -9.15 39.54
N ASP A 190 15.21 -8.57 38.98
CA ASP A 190 15.23 -7.15 38.62
C ASP A 190 14.10 -6.78 37.63
N PRO A 191 13.19 -5.84 37.95
CA PRO A 191 12.05 -5.51 37.09
C PRO A 191 12.44 -5.01 35.68
N VAL A 192 13.64 -4.45 35.51
CA VAL A 192 14.13 -4.05 34.17
C VAL A 192 14.35 -5.29 33.29
N ALA A 193 14.73 -6.43 33.87
CA ALA A 193 14.81 -7.70 33.14
C ALA A 193 13.40 -8.25 32.81
N VAL A 194 12.43 -8.10 33.72
CA VAL A 194 11.03 -8.48 33.47
C VAL A 194 10.46 -7.65 32.30
N PHE A 195 10.65 -6.33 32.32
CA PHE A 195 10.31 -5.46 31.19
C PHE A 195 10.99 -5.93 29.89
N VAL A 196 12.32 -6.01 29.86
CA VAL A 196 13.08 -6.27 28.63
C VAL A 196 12.73 -7.63 28.01
N VAL A 197 12.52 -8.67 28.82
CA VAL A 197 12.17 -10.00 28.28
C VAL A 197 10.73 -10.03 27.76
N ASN A 198 9.75 -9.42 28.46
CA ASN A 198 8.37 -9.36 27.97
C ASN A 198 8.22 -8.42 26.75
N PHE A 199 8.94 -7.29 26.73
CA PHE A 199 9.07 -6.38 25.58
C PHE A 199 9.60 -7.11 24.33
N ILE A 200 10.63 -7.95 24.48
CA ILE A 200 11.15 -8.81 23.39
C ILE A 200 10.15 -9.92 23.01
N ALA A 201 9.38 -10.43 23.98
CA ALA A 201 8.38 -11.48 23.74
C ALA A 201 7.15 -11.01 22.95
N ILE A 202 6.76 -9.73 23.05
CA ILE A 202 5.61 -9.19 22.31
C ILE A 202 5.90 -9.15 20.80
N ILE A 203 7.14 -8.87 20.36
CA ILE A 203 7.54 -8.79 18.94
C ILE A 203 7.09 -10.02 18.09
N PRO A 204 7.45 -11.28 18.43
CA PRO A 204 6.98 -12.46 17.69
C PRO A 204 5.49 -12.76 17.88
N LEU A 205 4.91 -12.37 19.02
CA LEU A 205 3.48 -12.60 19.28
C LEU A 205 2.61 -11.65 18.46
N ALA A 206 3.04 -10.40 18.26
CA ALA A 206 2.44 -9.45 17.33
C ALA A 206 2.44 -10.00 15.89
N ALA A 207 3.58 -10.53 15.43
CA ALA A 207 3.70 -11.17 14.12
C ALA A 207 2.77 -12.38 13.96
N MET A 208 2.60 -13.19 15.02
CA MET A 208 1.68 -14.31 15.01
C MET A 208 0.20 -13.89 15.03
N LEU A 209 -0.13 -12.81 15.73
CA LEU A 209 -1.47 -12.22 15.79
C LEU A 209 -1.86 -11.66 14.40
N GLY A 210 -1.01 -10.83 13.80
CA GLY A 210 -1.24 -10.29 12.46
C GLY A 210 -1.40 -11.37 11.39
N TYR A 211 -0.51 -12.36 11.36
CA TYR A 211 -0.61 -13.50 10.43
C TYR A 211 -1.90 -14.32 10.63
N ALA A 212 -2.34 -14.52 11.88
CA ALA A 212 -3.60 -15.21 12.16
C ALA A 212 -4.83 -14.38 11.74
N THR A 213 -4.78 -13.04 11.87
CA THR A 213 -5.80 -12.12 11.36
C THR A 213 -5.92 -12.21 9.84
N GLU A 214 -4.79 -12.20 9.13
CA GLU A 214 -4.72 -12.27 7.67
C GLU A 214 -5.27 -13.62 7.13
N GLU A 215 -4.88 -14.74 7.74
CA GLU A 215 -5.40 -16.09 7.45
C GLU A 215 -6.92 -16.23 7.64
N ILE A 216 -7.52 -15.44 8.54
CA ILE A 216 -8.98 -15.39 8.71
C ILE A 216 -9.60 -14.43 7.69
N ALA A 217 -9.01 -13.25 7.48
CA ALA A 217 -9.50 -12.22 6.55
C ALA A 217 -9.61 -12.74 5.11
N MET A 218 -8.60 -13.49 4.63
CA MET A 218 -8.62 -14.18 3.34
C MET A 218 -9.78 -15.17 3.15
N ARG A 219 -10.47 -15.56 4.24
CA ARG A 219 -11.54 -16.56 4.25
C ARG A 219 -12.93 -16.00 4.54
N THR A 220 -13.04 -14.75 5.00
CA THR A 220 -14.30 -14.10 5.36
C THR A 220 -14.86 -13.17 4.28
N GLY A 221 -14.09 -12.90 3.22
CA GLY A 221 -14.48 -12.02 2.11
C GLY A 221 -14.25 -10.54 2.40
N GLU A 222 -14.14 -9.73 1.33
CA GLU A 222 -13.63 -8.35 1.34
C GLU A 222 -14.12 -7.48 2.52
N THR A 223 -15.44 -7.33 2.72
CA THR A 223 -15.99 -6.45 3.77
C THR A 223 -15.69 -6.95 5.19
N ILE A 224 -15.75 -8.26 5.45
CA ILE A 224 -15.51 -8.81 6.80
C ILE A 224 -14.01 -8.94 7.06
N GLY A 225 -13.22 -9.32 6.05
CA GLY A 225 -11.76 -9.35 6.12
C GLY A 225 -11.17 -7.95 6.34
N GLY A 226 -11.69 -6.94 5.65
CA GLY A 226 -11.33 -5.54 5.87
C GLY A 226 -11.66 -5.07 7.29
N LEU A 227 -12.85 -5.40 7.81
CA LEU A 227 -13.23 -5.09 9.19
C LEU A 227 -12.37 -5.84 10.23
N LEU A 228 -12.04 -7.10 9.99
CA LEU A 228 -11.14 -7.88 10.84
C LEU A 228 -9.72 -7.29 10.86
N ASN A 229 -9.16 -6.95 9.71
CA ASN A 229 -7.84 -6.31 9.63
C ASN A 229 -7.85 -4.93 10.33
N ALA A 230 -8.90 -4.14 10.11
CA ALA A 230 -9.12 -2.86 10.78
C ALA A 230 -9.26 -2.95 12.32
N SER A 231 -9.62 -4.13 12.85
CA SER A 231 -9.85 -4.36 14.29
C SER A 231 -8.68 -5.08 14.97
N PHE A 232 -8.09 -6.08 14.29
CA PHE A 232 -7.05 -6.96 14.82
C PHE A 232 -5.64 -6.69 14.28
N GLY A 233 -5.45 -5.79 13.31
CA GLY A 233 -4.12 -5.29 12.93
C GLY A 233 -3.48 -4.56 14.11
N ASN A 234 -4.09 -3.44 14.52
CA ASN A 234 -3.69 -2.65 15.69
C ASN A 234 -4.08 -3.30 17.04
N ALA A 235 -4.15 -4.64 17.11
CA ALA A 235 -4.58 -5.36 18.30
C ALA A 235 -3.60 -5.21 19.47
N VAL A 236 -2.30 -5.20 19.18
CA VAL A 236 -1.26 -5.18 20.23
C VAL A 236 -1.24 -3.83 20.92
N GLU A 237 -1.40 -2.77 20.14
CA GLU A 237 -1.50 -1.37 20.57
C GLU A 237 -2.76 -1.19 21.42
N LEU A 238 -3.89 -1.74 20.99
CA LEU A 238 -5.14 -1.72 21.75
C LEU A 238 -5.04 -2.53 23.06
N ILE A 239 -4.39 -3.70 23.06
CA ILE A 239 -4.20 -4.53 24.26
C ILE A 239 -3.29 -3.82 25.27
N VAL A 240 -2.12 -3.32 24.83
CA VAL A 240 -1.17 -2.58 25.69
C VAL A 240 -1.81 -1.29 26.22
N ALA A 241 -2.57 -0.57 25.39
CA ALA A 241 -3.28 0.64 25.80
C ALA A 241 -4.44 0.36 26.78
N ILE A 242 -5.16 -0.75 26.65
CA ILE A 242 -6.20 -1.14 27.63
C ILE A 242 -5.57 -1.53 28.96
N ILE A 243 -4.48 -2.29 28.95
CA ILE A 243 -3.76 -2.70 30.18
C ILE A 243 -3.20 -1.48 30.91
N ALA A 244 -2.44 -0.63 30.21
CA ALA A 244 -1.93 0.61 30.80
C ALA A 244 -3.04 1.59 31.26
N LEU A 245 -4.27 1.50 30.72
CA LEU A 245 -5.43 2.25 31.23
C LEU A 245 -6.08 1.62 32.47
N VAL A 246 -5.97 0.30 32.64
CA VAL A 246 -6.39 -0.40 33.88
C VAL A 246 -5.43 -0.09 35.02
N ASP A 247 -4.14 0.03 34.72
CA ASP A 247 -3.07 0.32 35.68
C ASP A 247 -2.87 1.83 35.95
N ASP A 248 -3.80 2.67 35.46
CA ASP A 248 -3.82 4.14 35.56
C ASP A 248 -2.61 4.87 34.94
N GLU A 249 -1.83 4.19 34.09
CA GLU A 249 -0.71 4.72 33.32
C GLU A 249 -1.17 5.52 32.08
N VAL A 250 -2.11 6.45 32.27
CA VAL A 250 -2.71 7.31 31.23
C VAL A 250 -1.64 8.01 30.37
N VAL A 251 -0.52 8.42 30.97
CA VAL A 251 0.60 9.05 30.25
C VAL A 251 1.25 8.07 29.26
N ILE A 252 1.41 6.80 29.64
CA ILE A 252 1.94 5.75 28.75
C ILE A 252 0.95 5.46 27.62
N VAL A 253 -0.35 5.39 27.91
CA VAL A 253 -1.41 5.21 26.91
C VAL A 253 -1.38 6.33 25.88
N GLN A 254 -1.39 7.59 26.31
CA GLN A 254 -1.36 8.75 25.43
C GLN A 254 -0.07 8.83 24.59
N THR A 255 1.09 8.67 25.23
CA THR A 255 2.40 8.80 24.55
C THR A 255 2.65 7.66 23.56
N SER A 256 2.23 6.42 23.88
CA SER A 256 2.39 5.27 22.97
C SER A 256 1.49 5.33 21.75
N LEU A 257 0.27 5.84 21.86
CA LEU A 257 -0.61 6.02 20.70
C LEU A 257 -0.06 7.08 19.73
N ILE A 258 0.45 8.22 20.22
CA ILE A 258 1.15 9.20 19.36
C ILE A 258 2.47 8.62 18.81
N GLY A 259 3.23 7.91 19.65
CA GLY A 259 4.48 7.27 19.25
C GLY A 259 4.31 6.23 18.14
N SER A 260 3.21 5.47 18.17
CA SER A 260 2.84 4.48 17.15
C SER A 260 2.53 5.15 15.81
N MET A 261 1.77 6.26 15.80
CA MET A 261 1.60 7.09 14.60
C MET A 261 2.93 7.66 14.09
N LEU A 262 3.76 8.25 14.96
CA LEU A 262 5.07 8.80 14.58
C LEU A 262 6.02 7.74 14.00
N SER A 263 6.03 6.55 14.59
CA SER A 263 6.81 5.40 14.10
C SER A 263 6.34 4.96 12.72
N ASN A 264 5.03 4.78 12.51
CA ASN A 264 4.52 4.36 11.20
C ASN A 264 4.72 5.44 10.12
N LEU A 265 4.54 6.72 10.46
CA LEU A 265 4.73 7.84 9.53
C LEU A 265 6.19 8.10 9.15
N LEU A 266 7.14 7.97 10.09
CA LEU A 266 8.53 8.37 9.87
C LEU A 266 9.50 7.18 9.82
N LEU A 267 9.42 6.25 10.77
CA LEU A 267 10.33 5.10 10.80
C LEU A 267 9.97 4.08 9.73
N VAL A 268 8.71 3.63 9.65
CA VAL A 268 8.28 2.61 8.67
C VAL A 268 8.35 3.13 7.26
N MET A 269 7.69 4.26 6.98
CA MET A 269 7.75 4.87 5.65
C MET A 269 9.19 5.19 5.23
N GLY A 270 10.02 5.65 6.18
CA GLY A 270 11.44 5.87 5.99
C GLY A 270 12.19 4.60 5.57
N MET A 271 11.98 3.50 6.27
CA MET A 271 12.55 2.19 5.91
C MET A 271 12.01 1.67 4.57
N CYS A 272 10.71 1.82 4.28
CA CYS A 272 10.09 1.41 3.02
C CYS A 272 10.71 2.14 1.82
N PHE A 273 10.73 3.48 1.86
CA PHE A 273 11.33 4.31 0.80
C PHE A 273 12.84 4.06 0.68
N PHE A 274 13.54 3.82 1.80
CA PHE A 274 14.96 3.49 1.77
C PHE A 274 15.22 2.12 1.13
N PHE A 275 14.77 1.02 1.75
CA PHE A 275 15.13 -0.33 1.32
C PHE A 275 14.54 -0.71 -0.04
N GLY A 276 13.32 -0.26 -0.35
CA GLY A 276 12.76 -0.36 -1.70
C GLY A 276 13.57 0.46 -2.72
N GLY A 277 13.94 1.70 -2.34
CA GLY A 277 14.65 2.65 -3.19
C GLY A 277 16.12 2.37 -3.48
N VAL A 278 16.87 1.68 -2.59
CA VAL A 278 18.33 1.46 -2.76
C VAL A 278 18.69 0.85 -4.12
N ASN A 279 17.87 -0.08 -4.61
CA ASN A 279 18.11 -0.80 -5.87
C ASN A 279 17.32 -0.22 -7.06
N ARG A 280 16.83 1.02 -6.95
CA ARG A 280 15.94 1.69 -7.92
C ARG A 280 16.44 3.12 -8.18
N LEU A 281 15.65 3.90 -8.93
CA LEU A 281 15.87 5.35 -9.11
C LEU A 281 14.72 6.12 -8.44
N GLU A 282 13.51 5.67 -8.72
CA GLU A 282 12.25 6.10 -8.13
C GLU A 282 11.34 4.85 -8.00
N GLN A 283 10.41 4.86 -7.05
CA GLN A 283 9.27 3.95 -6.97
C GLN A 283 7.99 4.77 -7.12
N HIS A 284 7.03 4.25 -7.88
CA HIS A 284 5.73 4.89 -8.12
C HIS A 284 4.67 4.21 -7.26
N PHE A 285 3.66 4.97 -6.86
CA PHE A 285 2.45 4.48 -6.19
C PHE A 285 1.25 5.35 -6.58
N ASN A 286 0.05 4.92 -6.24
CA ASN A 286 -1.20 5.62 -6.54
C ASN A 286 -1.35 6.84 -5.60
N PRO A 287 -1.16 8.08 -6.09
CA PRO A 287 -1.22 9.25 -5.23
C PRO A 287 -2.64 9.43 -4.67
N VAL A 288 -3.69 9.00 -5.38
CA VAL A 288 -5.07 9.24 -4.97
C VAL A 288 -5.42 8.44 -3.71
N VAL A 289 -5.05 7.14 -3.66
CA VAL A 289 -5.28 6.28 -2.50
C VAL A 289 -4.43 6.72 -1.31
N ALA A 290 -3.14 6.99 -1.54
CA ALA A 290 -2.22 7.40 -0.48
C ALA A 290 -2.59 8.78 0.09
N GLN A 291 -2.97 9.74 -0.77
CA GLN A 291 -3.38 11.08 -0.37
C GLN A 291 -4.74 11.12 0.33
N THR A 292 -5.72 10.25 -0.01
CA THR A 292 -6.98 10.20 0.77
C THR A 292 -6.73 9.71 2.19
N ALA A 293 -5.92 8.67 2.38
CA ALA A 293 -5.53 8.19 3.70
C ALA A 293 -4.74 9.25 4.49
N ALA A 294 -3.74 9.90 3.86
CA ALA A 294 -2.94 10.96 4.48
C ALA A 294 -3.78 12.21 4.83
N SER A 295 -4.78 12.55 4.01
CA SER A 295 -5.67 13.68 4.25
C SER A 295 -6.67 13.39 5.38
N LEU A 296 -7.19 12.17 5.47
CA LEU A 296 -8.04 11.74 6.61
C LEU A 296 -7.25 11.73 7.92
N LEU A 297 -6.00 11.28 7.90
CA LEU A 297 -5.10 11.36 9.05
C LEU A 297 -4.78 12.82 9.44
N ALA A 298 -4.57 13.72 8.46
CA ALA A 298 -4.37 15.15 8.73
C ALA A 298 -5.61 15.80 9.37
N LEU A 299 -6.82 15.41 8.95
CA LEU A 299 -8.08 15.84 9.60
C LEU A 299 -8.20 15.25 11.01
N ALA A 300 -7.86 13.98 11.21
CA ALA A 300 -7.88 13.32 12.51
C ALA A 300 -6.97 14.03 13.52
N VAL A 301 -5.70 14.25 13.16
CA VAL A 301 -4.72 14.99 13.99
C VAL A 301 -5.12 16.46 14.17
N GLY A 302 -5.74 17.08 13.15
CA GLY A 302 -6.38 18.39 13.28
C GLY A 302 -7.42 18.45 14.41
N CYS A 303 -8.22 17.39 14.57
CA CYS A 303 -9.18 17.27 15.66
C CYS A 303 -8.54 16.92 17.02
N LEU A 304 -7.36 16.26 17.05
CA LEU A 304 -6.57 16.07 18.29
C LEU A 304 -6.01 17.39 18.85
N ILE A 305 -5.69 18.34 17.97
CA ILE A 305 -5.19 19.67 18.37
C ILE A 305 -6.26 20.45 19.14
N ILE A 306 -7.55 20.30 18.82
CA ILE A 306 -8.61 21.18 19.35
C ILE A 306 -8.73 21.12 20.89
N PRO A 307 -8.81 19.95 21.56
CA PRO A 307 -8.87 19.89 23.03
C PRO A 307 -7.58 20.38 23.71
N THR A 308 -6.42 20.07 23.13
CA THR A 308 -5.11 20.51 23.63
C THR A 308 -4.95 22.03 23.53
N ALA A 309 -5.36 22.63 22.41
CA ALA A 309 -5.42 24.07 22.21
C ALA A 309 -6.44 24.75 23.15
N PHE A 310 -7.59 24.12 23.36
CA PHE A 310 -8.63 24.63 24.25
C PHE A 310 -8.14 24.74 25.70
N HIS A 311 -7.53 23.69 26.26
CA HIS A 311 -6.98 23.76 27.63
C HIS A 311 -5.91 24.85 27.76
N ASN A 312 -4.90 24.83 26.88
CA ASN A 312 -3.76 25.74 26.95
C ASN A 312 -4.13 27.22 26.74
N TRP A 313 -5.18 27.55 25.97
CA TRP A 313 -5.47 28.93 25.55
C TRP A 313 -6.83 29.50 25.96
N SER A 314 -7.77 28.69 26.45
CA SER A 314 -9.07 29.20 26.94
C SER A 314 -9.00 29.89 28.31
N GLY A 315 -8.02 29.51 29.14
CA GLY A 315 -7.97 29.91 30.55
C GLY A 315 -9.02 29.23 31.45
N ALA A 316 -9.76 28.24 30.95
CA ALA A 316 -10.76 27.48 31.72
C ALA A 316 -10.15 26.41 32.67
N GLY A 317 -8.84 26.18 32.59
CA GLY A 317 -8.17 25.07 33.25
C GLY A 317 -8.73 23.73 32.79
N ASP A 318 -8.74 22.74 33.70
CA ASP A 318 -9.16 21.36 33.38
C ASP A 318 -10.69 21.22 33.20
N SER A 319 -11.45 22.28 33.50
CA SER A 319 -12.91 22.27 33.41
C SER A 319 -13.39 22.12 31.95
N GLY A 320 -14.18 21.08 31.70
CA GLY A 320 -14.70 20.74 30.36
C GLY A 320 -13.76 19.95 29.45
N VAL A 321 -12.48 19.74 29.80
CA VAL A 321 -11.53 19.00 28.95
C VAL A 321 -11.96 17.55 28.71
N ALA A 322 -12.40 16.86 29.76
CA ALA A 322 -12.89 15.49 29.66
C ALA A 322 -14.18 15.39 28.83
N GLU A 323 -15.10 16.34 28.99
CA GLU A 323 -16.36 16.39 28.23
C GLU A 323 -16.11 16.66 26.74
N LEU A 324 -15.25 17.63 26.42
CA LEU A 324 -14.81 17.94 25.06
C LEU A 324 -14.08 16.74 24.43
N SER A 325 -13.21 16.06 25.19
CA SER A 325 -12.49 14.86 24.72
C SER A 325 -13.44 13.71 24.39
N ARG A 326 -14.44 13.46 25.24
CA ARG A 326 -15.49 12.44 25.01
C ARG A 326 -16.33 12.78 23.78
N GLY A 327 -16.76 14.05 23.64
CA GLY A 327 -17.51 14.53 22.48
C GLY A 327 -16.75 14.37 21.16
N THR A 328 -15.49 14.85 21.12
CA THR A 328 -14.62 14.69 19.94
C THR A 328 -14.33 13.21 19.63
N SER A 329 -14.17 12.36 20.65
CA SER A 329 -13.92 10.92 20.44
C SER A 329 -15.12 10.23 19.76
N ILE A 330 -16.35 10.54 20.18
CA ILE A 330 -17.56 10.04 19.51
C ILE A 330 -17.62 10.51 18.05
N ILE A 331 -17.25 11.77 17.78
CA ILE A 331 -17.19 12.31 16.41
C ILE A 331 -16.14 11.58 15.57
N MET A 332 -14.95 11.30 16.11
CA MET A 332 -13.91 10.52 15.41
C MET A 332 -14.37 9.12 15.04
N LEU A 333 -15.04 8.41 15.97
CA LEU A 333 -15.59 7.07 15.71
C LEU A 333 -16.70 7.09 14.63
N VAL A 334 -17.51 8.15 14.56
CA VAL A 334 -18.48 8.34 13.46
C VAL A 334 -17.77 8.62 12.12
N VAL A 335 -16.75 9.47 12.11
CA VAL A 335 -15.90 9.70 10.92
C VAL A 335 -15.23 8.41 10.47
N TYR A 336 -14.78 7.56 11.40
CA TYR A 336 -14.22 6.25 11.09
C TYR A 336 -15.26 5.29 10.51
N GLY A 337 -16.49 5.27 11.03
CA GLY A 337 -17.61 4.52 10.44
C GLY A 337 -17.92 4.96 9.01
N CYS A 338 -17.90 6.27 8.74
CA CYS A 338 -18.02 6.81 7.38
C CYS A 338 -16.83 6.41 6.49
N TYR A 339 -15.60 6.38 7.04
CA TYR A 339 -14.41 5.90 6.31
C TYR A 339 -14.49 4.40 5.97
N LEU A 340 -14.93 3.53 6.88
CA LEU A 340 -15.11 2.10 6.57
C LEU A 340 -16.18 1.90 5.48
N PHE A 341 -17.25 2.69 5.46
CA PHE A 341 -18.23 2.68 4.36
C PHE A 341 -17.67 3.25 3.04
N PHE A 342 -16.74 4.21 3.11
CA PHE A 342 -16.00 4.70 1.95
C PHE A 342 -15.13 3.58 1.36
N GLN A 343 -14.26 2.99 2.17
CA GLN A 343 -13.29 1.96 1.78
C GLN A 343 -13.95 0.64 1.35
N LEU A 344 -14.85 0.08 2.17
CA LEU A 344 -15.41 -1.28 2.02
C LEU A 344 -16.75 -1.34 1.27
N GLY A 345 -17.24 -0.19 0.77
CA GLY A 345 -18.55 -0.06 0.16
C GLY A 345 -18.56 0.78 -1.10
N SER A 346 -18.36 2.10 -0.97
CA SER A 346 -18.59 3.03 -2.08
C SER A 346 -17.41 3.24 -3.04
N HIS A 347 -16.17 2.98 -2.61
CA HIS A 347 -14.95 3.26 -3.38
C HIS A 347 -13.97 2.06 -3.42
N THR A 348 -14.46 0.82 -3.31
CA THR A 348 -13.63 -0.40 -3.32
C THR A 348 -12.73 -0.50 -4.56
N GLU A 349 -13.25 -0.19 -5.76
CA GLU A 349 -12.48 -0.19 -7.02
C GLU A 349 -11.26 0.74 -6.98
N MET A 350 -11.33 1.86 -6.25
CA MET A 350 -10.22 2.80 -6.08
C MET A 350 -9.09 2.20 -5.22
N TYR A 351 -9.44 1.45 -4.16
CA TYR A 351 -8.46 0.77 -3.30
C TYR A 351 -7.88 -0.49 -3.95
N ASN A 352 -8.65 -1.17 -4.80
CA ASN A 352 -8.26 -2.43 -5.47
C ASN A 352 -7.48 -2.22 -6.79
N SER A 353 -7.15 -0.98 -7.16
CA SER A 353 -6.45 -0.64 -8.41
C SER A 353 -4.91 -0.61 -8.25
N PRO A 354 -4.14 -1.55 -8.83
CA PRO A 354 -2.69 -1.65 -8.64
C PRO A 354 -1.88 -0.66 -9.52
N SER A 355 -0.77 -0.16 -8.97
CA SER A 355 0.14 0.78 -9.66
C SER A 355 1.14 0.13 -10.62
N PRO A 356 1.67 0.89 -11.60
CA PRO A 356 2.71 0.42 -12.50
C PRO A 356 4.05 0.16 -11.79
N LYS A 357 4.53 -1.09 -11.87
CA LYS A 357 5.82 -1.54 -11.33
C LYS A 357 7.01 -1.04 -12.17
N VAL A 358 8.19 -0.94 -11.55
CA VAL A 358 9.45 -0.48 -12.15
C VAL A 358 10.48 -1.63 -12.20
N GLU A 359 11.29 -1.73 -13.25
CA GLU A 359 12.41 -2.70 -13.25
C GLU A 359 13.47 -2.35 -12.19
N LYS A 360 13.93 -3.36 -11.43
CA LYS A 360 15.09 -3.22 -10.53
C LYS A 360 16.33 -2.80 -11.32
N ARG A 361 17.12 -1.88 -10.78
CA ARG A 361 18.35 -1.38 -11.43
C ARG A 361 19.34 -2.53 -11.61
N ARG A 362 19.48 -3.03 -12.83
CA ARG A 362 20.38 -4.15 -13.15
C ARG A 362 21.80 -3.84 -12.65
N GLY A 363 22.32 -4.71 -11.78
CA GLY A 363 23.71 -4.66 -11.34
C GLY A 363 24.68 -4.76 -12.52
N LYS A 364 25.97 -4.43 -12.29
CA LYS A 364 26.99 -4.43 -13.35
C LYS A 364 26.96 -5.75 -14.14
N VAL A 365 26.52 -5.65 -15.39
CA VAL A 365 26.50 -6.72 -16.39
C VAL A 365 27.92 -7.27 -16.51
N ASN A 366 28.13 -8.54 -16.14
CA ASN A 366 29.42 -9.18 -16.31
C ASN A 366 29.62 -9.58 -17.78
N GLU A 367 30.87 -9.74 -18.20
CA GLU A 367 31.23 -9.77 -19.63
C GLU A 367 30.70 -11.01 -20.42
N GLY A 368 30.03 -11.95 -19.75
CA GLY A 368 29.29 -13.06 -20.35
C GLY A 368 27.77 -12.87 -20.49
N ASP A 369 27.15 -11.93 -19.76
CA ASP A 369 25.69 -11.74 -19.76
C ASP A 369 25.18 -11.12 -21.07
N THR A 370 26.05 -10.43 -21.81
CA THR A 370 25.81 -9.95 -23.18
C THR A 370 25.41 -11.08 -24.13
N HIS A 371 26.04 -12.25 -24.01
CA HIS A 371 25.71 -13.43 -24.83
C HIS A 371 24.35 -14.03 -24.45
N ARG A 372 23.96 -13.99 -23.16
CA ARG A 372 22.61 -14.36 -22.72
C ARG A 372 21.56 -13.38 -23.27
N GLY A 373 21.82 -12.08 -23.21
CA GLY A 373 20.95 -11.04 -23.78
C GLY A 373 20.72 -11.24 -25.29
N ILE A 374 21.78 -11.50 -26.06
CA ILE A 374 21.66 -11.77 -27.51
C ILE A 374 20.87 -13.06 -27.77
N ALA A 375 21.08 -14.13 -26.99
CA ALA A 375 20.30 -15.37 -27.12
C ALA A 375 18.81 -15.16 -26.77
N GLN A 376 18.49 -14.30 -25.80
CA GLN A 376 17.13 -13.93 -25.43
C GLN A 376 16.45 -13.09 -26.53
N ILE A 377 17.16 -12.11 -27.11
CA ILE A 377 16.70 -11.34 -28.28
C ILE A 377 16.46 -12.28 -29.48
N GLY A 378 17.33 -13.27 -29.70
CA GLY A 378 17.14 -14.28 -30.75
C GLY A 378 15.85 -15.08 -30.57
N LYS A 379 15.55 -15.55 -29.34
CA LYS A 379 14.27 -16.19 -29.01
C LYS A 379 13.08 -15.26 -29.21
N MET A 380 13.16 -14.01 -28.73
CA MET A 380 12.09 -13.01 -28.82
C MET A 380 11.79 -12.63 -30.28
N THR A 381 12.81 -12.61 -31.14
CA THR A 381 12.66 -12.38 -32.58
C THR A 381 12.00 -13.58 -33.27
N ALA A 382 12.32 -14.81 -32.84
CA ALA A 382 11.66 -16.02 -33.34
C ALA A 382 10.17 -16.08 -32.93
N THR A 383 9.81 -15.63 -31.73
CA THR A 383 8.39 -15.52 -31.32
C THR A 383 7.65 -14.42 -32.06
N LEU A 384 8.30 -13.30 -32.38
CA LEU A 384 7.72 -12.19 -33.17
C LEU A 384 7.54 -12.51 -34.67
N ALA A 385 8.18 -13.59 -35.16
CA ALA A 385 7.90 -14.15 -36.49
C ALA A 385 6.64 -15.05 -36.49
N GLY A 386 6.14 -15.44 -35.31
CA GLY A 386 4.81 -16.02 -35.12
C GLY A 386 3.74 -14.92 -35.02
N GLN A 387 2.51 -15.25 -35.42
CA GLN A 387 1.41 -14.28 -35.50
C GLN A 387 0.88 -13.86 -34.11
N ASN A 388 0.18 -12.71 -34.09
CA ASN A 388 -0.58 -12.14 -32.97
C ASN A 388 0.24 -11.53 -31.82
N ALA A 389 0.85 -10.37 -32.08
CA ALA A 389 1.30 -9.44 -31.05
C ALA A 389 0.13 -8.70 -30.40
N GLN A 390 -0.65 -9.39 -29.57
CA GLN A 390 -1.66 -8.79 -28.68
C GLN A 390 -1.05 -8.65 -27.27
N GLN A 391 -1.43 -7.59 -26.55
CA GLN A 391 -0.72 -7.04 -25.38
C GLN A 391 -0.07 -8.07 -24.44
N MET A 392 1.24 -8.24 -24.56
CA MET A 392 2.06 -8.95 -23.56
C MET A 392 2.24 -8.04 -22.35
N GLN A 393 1.25 -8.06 -21.44
CA GLN A 393 1.44 -7.54 -20.09
C GLN A 393 2.62 -8.28 -19.43
N LEU A 394 3.51 -7.54 -18.77
CA LEU A 394 4.55 -8.12 -17.93
C LEU A 394 3.93 -8.55 -16.59
N GLN A 395 3.11 -9.59 -16.64
CA GLN A 395 2.68 -10.31 -15.46
C GLN A 395 3.84 -11.20 -15.02
N ASP A 396 4.58 -10.74 -14.01
CA ASP A 396 5.63 -11.54 -13.38
C ASP A 396 5.01 -12.83 -12.81
N PRO A 397 5.65 -14.01 -12.99
CA PRO A 397 5.15 -15.27 -12.44
C PRO A 397 5.22 -15.34 -10.90
N ASP A 398 5.77 -14.32 -10.25
CA ASP A 398 5.85 -14.17 -8.78
C ASP A 398 4.55 -13.60 -8.17
N GLU A 399 3.47 -13.43 -8.94
CA GLU A 399 2.12 -13.11 -8.43
C GLU A 399 1.23 -14.35 -8.35
N GLU A 400 1.65 -15.30 -7.52
CA GLU A 400 0.72 -16.23 -6.89
C GLU A 400 -0.15 -15.44 -5.90
N GLU A 401 -1.48 -15.57 -6.01
CA GLU A 401 -2.40 -15.16 -4.93
C GLU A 401 -2.05 -16.00 -3.69
N GLU A 402 -1.87 -15.38 -2.53
CA GLU A 402 -1.37 -16.09 -1.34
C GLU A 402 -2.45 -17.06 -0.81
N GLU A 403 -2.40 -18.32 -1.24
CA GLU A 403 -3.37 -19.35 -0.83
C GLU A 403 -3.27 -19.61 0.70
N PRO A 404 -4.38 -19.50 1.45
CA PRO A 404 -4.33 -19.46 2.91
C PRO A 404 -3.90 -20.82 3.51
N GLN A 405 -2.80 -20.79 4.26
CA GLN A 405 -1.97 -21.91 4.69
C GLN A 405 -2.46 -22.58 6.00
N LEU A 406 -3.24 -21.88 6.82
CA LEU A 406 -3.85 -22.41 8.04
C LEU A 406 -5.30 -22.83 7.79
N SER A 407 -5.79 -23.86 8.48
CA SER A 407 -7.23 -24.12 8.52
C SER A 407 -7.88 -23.10 9.44
N ILE A 408 -9.10 -22.64 9.12
CA ILE A 408 -9.75 -21.52 9.85
C ILE A 408 -9.82 -21.74 11.38
N TRP A 409 -10.00 -23.00 11.83
CA TRP A 409 -9.96 -23.36 13.24
C TRP A 409 -8.57 -23.21 13.88
N VAL A 410 -7.49 -23.49 13.13
CA VAL A 410 -6.11 -23.28 13.60
C VAL A 410 -5.76 -21.79 13.57
N ALA A 411 -6.22 -21.03 12.57
CA ALA A 411 -6.03 -19.58 12.53
C ALA A 411 -6.73 -18.88 13.72
N VAL A 412 -8.01 -19.21 13.99
CA VAL A 412 -8.75 -18.68 15.15
C VAL A 412 -8.13 -19.11 16.48
N LEU A 413 -7.66 -20.36 16.60
CA LEU A 413 -6.96 -20.82 17.81
C LEU A 413 -5.60 -20.11 18.00
N THR A 414 -4.87 -19.88 16.91
CA THR A 414 -3.61 -19.13 16.91
C THR A 414 -3.84 -17.69 17.33
N LEU A 415 -4.86 -17.02 16.77
CA LEU A 415 -5.24 -15.66 17.15
C LEU A 415 -5.58 -15.58 18.65
N ALA A 416 -6.39 -16.51 19.17
CA ALA A 416 -6.76 -16.53 20.58
C ALA A 416 -5.56 -16.77 21.53
N ILE A 417 -4.65 -17.68 21.17
CA ILE A 417 -3.42 -17.95 21.94
C ILE A 417 -2.46 -16.78 21.87
N ALA A 418 -2.25 -16.18 20.70
CA ALA A 418 -1.39 -15.02 20.52
C ALA A 418 -1.91 -13.83 21.34
N THR A 419 -3.20 -13.49 21.23
CA THR A 419 -3.85 -12.43 22.03
C THR A 419 -3.70 -12.65 23.54
N ALA A 420 -3.89 -13.88 24.03
CA ALA A 420 -3.73 -14.19 25.46
C ALA A 420 -2.27 -14.07 25.94
N LEU A 421 -1.30 -14.48 25.11
CA LEU A 421 0.12 -14.33 25.43
C LEU A 421 0.60 -12.88 25.32
N VAL A 422 0.10 -12.09 24.36
CA VAL A 422 0.35 -10.64 24.27
C VAL A 422 -0.16 -9.96 25.53
N ALA A 423 -1.39 -10.25 25.96
CA ALA A 423 -1.98 -9.66 27.17
C ALA A 423 -1.12 -9.95 28.42
N LEU A 424 -0.75 -11.21 28.67
CA LEU A 424 0.10 -11.58 29.82
C LEU A 424 1.50 -10.95 29.76
N CYS A 425 2.11 -10.86 28.58
CA CYS A 425 3.41 -10.19 28.45
C CYS A 425 3.27 -8.66 28.61
N ALA A 426 2.15 -8.07 28.18
CA ALA A 426 1.88 -6.64 28.28
C ALA A 426 1.60 -6.22 29.73
N GLU A 427 0.83 -7.00 30.49
CA GLU A 427 0.59 -6.85 31.95
C GLU A 427 1.93 -6.72 32.70
N PHE A 428 2.78 -7.75 32.60
CA PHE A 428 4.09 -7.77 33.27
C PHE A 428 5.09 -6.72 32.74
N MET A 429 4.91 -6.25 31.49
CA MET A 429 5.69 -5.15 30.94
C MET A 429 5.26 -3.80 31.51
N VAL A 430 3.94 -3.54 31.61
CA VAL A 430 3.38 -2.29 32.13
C VAL A 430 3.69 -2.12 33.62
N ASP A 431 3.47 -3.15 34.44
CA ASP A 431 3.92 -3.23 35.85
C ASP A 431 5.36 -2.73 36.03
N SER A 432 6.23 -3.14 35.10
CA SER A 432 7.68 -2.91 35.17
C SER A 432 8.12 -1.52 34.70
N ILE A 433 7.23 -0.69 34.12
CA ILE A 433 7.58 0.64 33.60
C ILE A 433 8.09 1.56 34.71
N ASN A 434 7.36 1.66 35.83
CA ASN A 434 7.73 2.53 36.95
C ASN A 434 9.14 2.20 37.48
N ALA A 435 9.45 0.91 37.62
CA ALA A 435 10.75 0.45 38.09
C ALA A 435 11.92 0.73 37.12
N ILE A 436 11.66 1.08 35.86
CA ILE A 436 12.64 1.63 34.91
C ILE A 436 12.77 3.14 35.09
N THR A 437 11.65 3.86 35.16
CA THR A 437 11.66 5.33 35.19
C THR A 437 12.21 5.89 36.50
N ASP A 438 11.93 5.24 37.63
CA ASP A 438 12.39 5.61 38.97
C ASP A 438 13.91 5.50 39.13
N ARG A 439 14.59 4.74 38.25
CA ARG A 439 16.05 4.65 38.20
C ARG A 439 16.69 5.88 37.54
N GLY A 440 15.89 6.86 37.11
CA GLY A 440 16.34 8.18 36.63
C GLY A 440 17.03 8.16 35.26
N GLY A 441 16.97 7.04 34.53
CA GLY A 441 17.64 6.87 33.24
C GLY A 441 16.77 7.11 32.01
N ILE A 442 15.44 6.98 32.12
CA ILE A 442 14.47 7.05 31.02
C ILE A 442 13.17 7.66 31.56
N SER A 443 12.50 8.54 30.80
CA SER A 443 11.19 9.10 31.17
C SER A 443 10.02 8.22 30.69
N LYS A 444 8.86 8.27 31.38
CA LYS A 444 7.61 7.64 30.90
C LYS A 444 7.29 8.07 29.46
N THR A 445 7.47 9.35 29.17
CA THR A 445 7.34 9.94 27.82
C THR A 445 8.22 9.26 26.79
N PHE A 446 9.49 8.93 27.09
CA PHE A 446 10.35 8.21 26.14
C PHE A 446 9.96 6.74 25.99
N VAL A 447 9.58 6.06 27.08
CA VAL A 447 9.10 4.67 27.03
C VAL A 447 7.90 4.56 26.11
N GLY A 448 6.88 5.40 26.30
CA GLY A 448 5.69 5.41 25.45
C GLY A 448 5.94 5.96 24.06
N LEU A 449 6.54 7.14 23.89
CA LEU A 449 6.68 7.79 22.58
C LEU A 449 7.64 7.06 21.62
N ILE A 450 8.63 6.33 22.14
CA ILE A 450 9.69 5.69 21.33
C ILE A 450 9.73 4.17 21.50
N LEU A 451 9.76 3.63 22.73
CA LEU A 451 10.05 2.20 22.93
C LEU A 451 8.87 1.28 22.59
N LEU A 452 7.68 1.50 23.17
CA LEU A 452 6.51 0.65 22.94
C LEU A 452 6.06 0.59 21.45
N PRO A 453 6.03 1.70 20.69
CA PRO A 453 5.75 1.74 19.25
C PRO A 453 6.63 0.87 18.37
N ILE A 454 7.89 0.69 18.76
CA ILE A 454 8.85 -0.14 18.00
C ILE A 454 8.51 -1.63 18.18
N VAL A 455 7.86 -2.02 19.27
CA VAL A 455 7.56 -3.43 19.60
C VAL A 455 6.20 -3.89 19.11
N GLY A 456 5.13 -3.12 19.34
CA GLY A 456 3.79 -3.52 18.90
C GLY A 456 3.73 -3.64 17.38
N ASN A 457 4.09 -2.54 16.72
CA ASN A 457 4.11 -2.42 15.27
C ASN A 457 5.24 -3.22 14.58
N ALA A 458 6.18 -3.83 15.31
CA ALA A 458 7.42 -4.44 14.77
C ALA A 458 7.19 -5.40 13.59
N ALA A 459 6.09 -6.16 13.65
CA ALA A 459 5.69 -7.10 12.62
C ALA A 459 5.22 -6.39 11.34
N GLU A 460 4.38 -5.37 11.48
CA GLU A 460 3.90 -4.54 10.37
C GLU A 460 5.04 -3.78 9.70
N HIS A 461 6.04 -3.34 10.47
CA HIS A 461 7.26 -2.73 9.94
C HIS A 461 7.98 -3.70 8.99
N ALA A 462 8.16 -4.95 9.42
CA ALA A 462 8.86 -5.97 8.65
C ALA A 462 8.08 -6.39 7.39
N THR A 463 6.75 -6.49 7.44
CA THR A 463 5.93 -6.78 6.26
C THR A 463 5.92 -5.61 5.28
N ALA A 464 5.66 -4.38 5.74
CA ALA A 464 5.66 -3.19 4.89
C ALA A 464 6.99 -2.98 4.15
N VAL A 465 8.13 -3.12 4.84
CA VAL A 465 9.47 -2.99 4.24
C VAL A 465 9.73 -4.11 3.23
N THR A 466 9.31 -5.35 3.52
CA THR A 466 9.43 -6.49 2.59
C THR A 466 8.60 -6.26 1.32
N VAL A 467 7.40 -5.71 1.49
CA VAL A 467 6.46 -5.40 0.40
C VAL A 467 6.94 -4.21 -0.45
N ALA A 468 7.55 -3.19 0.15
CA ALA A 468 8.26 -2.12 -0.56
C ALA A 468 9.45 -2.65 -1.39
N CYS A 469 10.21 -3.63 -0.87
CA CYS A 469 11.28 -4.32 -1.60
C CYS A 469 10.76 -5.17 -2.78
N LYS A 470 9.53 -5.69 -2.69
CA LYS A 470 8.77 -6.33 -3.78
C LYS A 470 8.20 -5.33 -4.82
N ASP A 471 8.47 -4.03 -4.68
CA ASP A 471 7.92 -2.92 -5.49
C ASP A 471 6.44 -2.57 -5.30
N LYS A 472 5.76 -3.18 -4.33
CA LYS A 472 4.34 -2.91 -4.06
C LYS A 472 4.21 -1.73 -3.10
N MET A 473 4.70 -0.55 -3.51
CA MET A 473 4.80 0.62 -2.65
C MET A 473 3.42 1.11 -2.16
N ASP A 474 2.36 0.93 -2.96
CA ASP A 474 0.98 1.24 -2.55
C ASP A 474 0.58 0.49 -1.28
N LEU A 475 0.93 -0.80 -1.19
CA LEU A 475 0.62 -1.65 -0.05
C LEU A 475 1.49 -1.27 1.16
N ALA A 476 2.76 -0.92 0.94
CA ALA A 476 3.66 -0.49 2.02
C ALA A 476 3.24 0.87 2.64
N ILE A 477 2.81 1.82 1.81
CA ILE A 477 2.20 3.08 2.26
C ILE A 477 0.82 2.82 2.88
N GLY A 478 0.03 1.91 2.31
CA GLY A 478 -1.27 1.48 2.82
C GLY A 478 -1.20 0.91 4.23
N VAL A 479 -0.20 0.09 4.54
CA VAL A 479 0.08 -0.38 5.92
C VAL A 479 0.46 0.80 6.82
N ALA A 480 1.48 1.59 6.46
CA ALA A 480 2.01 2.65 7.31
C ALA A 480 1.01 3.78 7.61
N VAL A 481 0.39 4.36 6.57
CA VAL A 481 -0.59 5.45 6.70
C VAL A 481 -1.95 4.91 7.17
N GLY A 482 -2.33 3.71 6.73
CA GLY A 482 -3.57 3.05 7.13
C GLY A 482 -3.61 2.75 8.62
N SER A 483 -2.57 2.09 9.17
CA SER A 483 -2.46 1.87 10.62
C SER A 483 -2.45 3.21 11.37
N SER A 484 -1.64 4.20 10.96
CA SER A 484 -1.62 5.53 11.59
C SER A 484 -3.01 6.19 11.66
N MET A 485 -3.79 6.10 10.58
CA MET A 485 -5.16 6.59 10.49
C MET A 485 -6.13 5.78 11.36
N GLN A 486 -5.99 4.47 11.44
CA GLN A 486 -6.78 3.61 12.33
C GLN A 486 -6.47 3.89 13.80
N ILE A 487 -5.21 4.12 14.18
CA ILE A 487 -4.83 4.50 15.54
C ILE A 487 -5.47 5.85 15.90
N ALA A 488 -5.46 6.82 14.99
CA ALA A 488 -6.02 8.16 15.20
C ALA A 488 -7.56 8.22 15.23
N LEU A 489 -8.26 7.44 14.38
CA LEU A 489 -9.71 7.51 14.21
C LEU A 489 -10.50 6.37 14.90
N LEU A 490 -9.84 5.24 15.21
CA LEU A 490 -10.44 4.12 15.95
C LEU A 490 -9.81 3.96 17.33
N VAL A 491 -8.53 3.60 17.42
CA VAL A 491 -7.92 3.10 18.68
C VAL A 491 -7.95 4.17 19.77
N LEU A 492 -7.42 5.36 19.50
CA LEU A 492 -7.37 6.46 20.46
C LEU A 492 -8.77 6.91 20.97
N PRO A 493 -9.75 7.24 20.11
CA PRO A 493 -11.07 7.62 20.59
C PRO A 493 -11.84 6.45 21.24
N LEU A 494 -11.58 5.19 20.85
CA LEU A 494 -12.12 4.02 21.53
C LEU A 494 -11.57 3.88 22.96
N ILE A 495 -10.26 4.05 23.15
CA ILE A 495 -9.61 4.04 24.47
C ILE A 495 -10.19 5.10 25.40
N ILE A 496 -10.54 6.29 24.90
CA ILE A 496 -11.17 7.36 25.69
C ILE A 496 -12.62 7.03 26.07
N VAL A 497 -13.36 6.36 25.18
CA VAL A 497 -14.70 5.82 25.48
C VAL A 497 -14.62 4.68 26.51
N ILE A 498 -13.59 3.82 26.44
CA ILE A 498 -13.30 2.78 27.43
C ILE A 498 -12.98 3.41 28.79
N GLY A 499 -12.08 4.39 28.85
CA GLY A 499 -11.71 5.10 30.08
C GLY A 499 -12.91 5.80 30.73
N TRP A 500 -13.75 6.46 29.92
CA TRP A 500 -15.02 7.01 30.40
C TRP A 500 -15.96 5.93 30.97
N GLY A 501 -16.06 4.76 30.31
CA GLY A 501 -16.82 3.61 30.80
C GLY A 501 -16.27 2.99 32.09
N MET A 502 -14.96 3.08 32.32
CA MET A 502 -14.27 2.70 33.56
C MET A 502 -14.39 3.75 34.67
N GLY A 503 -14.87 4.96 34.35
CA GLY A 503 -14.95 6.09 35.28
C GLY A 503 -13.68 6.95 35.40
N ASN A 504 -12.63 6.63 34.63
CA ASN A 504 -11.43 7.45 34.52
C ASN A 504 -11.77 8.78 33.81
N ASN A 505 -11.34 9.91 34.37
CA ASN A 505 -11.62 11.24 33.82
C ASN A 505 -10.40 11.88 33.15
N ASP A 506 -9.22 11.29 33.37
CA ASP A 506 -7.91 11.85 33.03
C ASP A 506 -7.46 11.35 31.65
N MET A 507 -7.89 10.14 31.26
CA MET A 507 -7.79 9.64 29.89
C MET A 507 -8.59 10.52 28.91
N THR A 508 -7.89 11.44 28.25
CA THR A 508 -8.46 12.53 27.45
C THR A 508 -7.69 12.75 26.14
N LEU A 509 -8.20 13.67 25.29
CA LEU A 509 -7.51 14.20 24.12
C LEU A 509 -6.64 15.43 24.45
N TYR A 510 -6.40 15.70 25.73
CA TYR A 510 -5.38 16.64 26.16
C TYR A 510 -4.03 15.92 26.13
N PHE A 511 -3.15 16.35 25.21
CA PHE A 511 -1.81 15.82 25.04
C PHE A 511 -0.78 16.90 25.31
N ASP A 512 0.45 16.49 25.59
CA ASP A 512 1.58 17.42 25.65
C ASP A 512 1.78 18.10 24.28
N ALA A 513 1.91 19.43 24.29
CA ALA A 513 2.09 20.24 23.10
C ALA A 513 3.32 19.82 22.26
N PHE A 514 4.40 19.33 22.87
CA PHE A 514 5.56 18.77 22.17
C PHE A 514 5.14 17.59 21.29
N GLN A 515 4.38 16.63 21.84
CA GLN A 515 3.94 15.43 21.13
C GLN A 515 2.97 15.78 19.99
N VAL A 516 2.05 16.71 20.24
CA VAL A 516 1.08 17.20 19.23
C VAL A 516 1.78 17.94 18.09
N ILE A 517 2.75 18.81 18.38
CA ILE A 517 3.53 19.53 17.36
C ILE A 517 4.34 18.53 16.52
N LEU A 518 5.00 17.55 17.14
CA LEU A 518 5.75 16.51 16.41
C LEU A 518 4.84 15.71 15.47
N LEU A 519 3.68 15.24 15.96
CA LEU A 519 2.73 14.48 15.16
C LEU A 519 2.18 15.30 13.99
N PHE A 520 1.83 16.58 14.22
CA PHE A 520 1.34 17.47 13.18
C PHE A 520 2.40 17.73 12.10
N VAL A 521 3.65 17.99 12.49
CA VAL A 521 4.77 18.17 11.54
C VAL A 521 5.05 16.87 10.76
N ALA A 522 5.00 15.71 11.42
CA ALA A 522 5.18 14.42 10.76
C ALA A 522 4.10 14.14 9.70
N VAL A 523 2.82 14.38 10.03
CA VAL A 523 1.70 14.19 9.09
C VAL A 523 1.77 15.18 7.92
N LEU A 524 2.11 16.45 8.16
CA LEU A 524 2.30 17.43 7.07
C LEU A 524 3.45 17.02 6.14
N LEU A 525 4.57 16.56 6.69
CA LEU A 525 5.74 16.12 5.92
C LEU A 525 5.41 14.88 5.09
N VAL A 526 4.74 13.88 5.69
CA VAL A 526 4.30 12.67 4.98
C VAL A 526 3.29 12.98 3.87
N ASN A 527 2.29 13.81 4.14
CA ASN A 527 1.30 14.19 3.14
C ASN A 527 1.94 15.00 1.98
N TYR A 528 2.99 15.77 2.25
CA TYR A 528 3.80 16.43 1.21
C TYR A 528 4.61 15.43 0.38
N LEU A 529 5.31 14.48 1.01
CA LEU A 529 6.11 13.46 0.31
C LEU A 529 5.27 12.47 -0.50
N ILE A 530 4.02 12.24 -0.11
CA ILE A 530 3.11 11.34 -0.83
C ILE A 530 2.42 12.03 -2.03
N ALA A 531 2.39 13.37 -2.07
CA ALA A 531 1.55 14.12 -3.01
C ALA A 531 1.94 14.02 -4.50
N ASP A 532 3.18 13.64 -4.83
CA ASP A 532 3.63 13.52 -6.23
C ASP A 532 3.52 12.09 -6.82
N GLY A 533 3.11 11.12 -6.01
CA GLY A 533 2.97 9.70 -6.40
C GLY A 533 4.30 8.94 -6.49
N LYS A 534 5.40 9.49 -5.97
CA LYS A 534 6.74 8.92 -6.09
C LYS A 534 7.48 8.86 -4.75
N SER A 535 8.53 8.05 -4.74
CA SER A 535 9.48 7.98 -3.63
C SER A 535 10.87 7.56 -4.11
N HIS A 536 11.90 8.02 -3.41
CA HIS A 536 13.29 7.60 -3.60
C HIS A 536 14.03 7.44 -2.27
N TRP A 537 15.14 6.70 -2.28
CA TRP A 537 15.86 6.27 -1.07
C TRP A 537 16.30 7.42 -0.15
N LEU A 538 16.48 8.64 -0.70
CA LEU A 538 16.90 9.81 0.05
C LEU A 538 15.79 10.35 0.96
N GLU A 539 14.52 10.32 0.54
CA GLU A 539 13.39 10.60 1.43
C GLU A 539 13.31 9.57 2.56
N GLY A 540 13.59 8.30 2.23
CA GLY A 540 13.69 7.25 3.23
C GLY A 540 14.70 7.57 4.33
N VAL A 541 15.89 8.03 3.95
CA VAL A 541 16.92 8.51 4.89
C VAL A 541 16.44 9.75 5.65
N LEU A 542 15.82 10.73 5.01
CA LEU A 542 15.33 11.95 5.67
C LEU A 542 14.24 11.66 6.70
N LEU A 543 13.31 10.76 6.40
CA LEU A 543 12.25 10.29 7.30
C LEU A 543 12.83 9.55 8.52
N MET A 544 13.74 8.59 8.31
CA MET A 544 14.43 7.89 9.40
C MET A 544 15.27 8.84 10.27
N MET A 545 15.96 9.81 9.66
CA MET A 545 16.73 10.81 10.39
C MET A 545 15.84 11.78 11.18
N MET A 546 14.66 12.14 10.66
CA MET A 546 13.66 12.91 11.41
C MET A 546 13.18 12.12 12.64
N TYR A 547 12.87 10.82 12.49
CA TYR A 547 12.49 9.96 13.62
C TYR A 547 13.62 9.85 14.67
N LEU A 548 14.89 9.73 14.24
CA LEU A 548 16.03 9.72 15.16
C LEU A 548 16.24 11.07 15.88
N ILE A 549 16.03 12.20 15.20
CA ILE A 549 16.05 13.54 15.82
C ILE A 549 14.93 13.65 16.86
N ILE A 550 13.73 13.13 16.56
CA ILE A 550 12.60 13.07 17.48
C ILE A 550 12.92 12.19 18.70
N ALA A 551 13.52 11.02 18.51
CA ALA A 551 13.92 10.15 19.61
C ALA A 551 14.97 10.83 20.53
N VAL A 552 15.96 11.53 19.96
CA VAL A 552 16.94 12.30 20.73
C VAL A 552 16.26 13.49 21.45
N ALA A 553 15.31 14.18 20.82
CA ALA A 553 14.55 15.25 21.47
C ALA A 553 13.70 14.72 22.64
N ALA A 554 13.03 13.58 22.46
CA ALA A 554 12.25 12.90 23.49
C ALA A 554 13.11 12.39 24.67
N TRP A 555 14.35 11.98 24.42
CA TRP A 555 15.30 11.58 25.46
C TRP A 555 15.69 12.75 26.38
N PHE A 556 15.81 13.97 25.82
CA PHE A 556 16.05 15.19 26.59
C PHE A 556 14.77 15.92 27.02
N TYR A 557 13.59 15.38 26.71
CA TYR A 557 12.33 16.00 27.10
C TYR A 557 12.07 15.78 28.59
N PRO A 558 11.86 16.84 29.39
CA PRO A 558 11.65 16.70 30.83
C PRO A 558 10.35 15.95 31.10
N SER A 559 10.41 14.91 31.91
CA SER A 559 9.22 14.34 32.54
C SER A 559 8.64 15.37 33.50
N HIS A 560 7.44 15.86 33.20
CA HIS A 560 6.61 16.47 34.23
C HIS A 560 6.29 15.41 35.29
N THR A 561 6.68 15.70 36.53
CA THR A 561 6.49 14.89 37.74
C THR A 561 5.17 15.20 38.41
#